data_AF-A0A392VPZ5-F1
#
_entry.id   AF-A0A392VPZ5-F1
#
_cell.length_a   1.000
_cell.length_b   1.000
_cell.length_c   1.000
_cell.angle_alpha   90.00
_cell.angle_beta   90.00
_cell.angle_gamma   90.00
#
_symmetry.space_group_name_H-M   'P 1'
#
loop_
_entity.id
_entity.type
_entity.pdbx_description
1 polymer ?
#
loop_
_entity_poly.entity_id
_entity_poly.type
_entity_poly.pdbx_seq_one_letter_code
_entity_poly.pdbx_strand_id
1 'polypeptide(L)' 'MAATLFEQHYRMNWGVPRFSPPLMAATQDYIAQTLIPSYYQQYPQQTDLTG' A
#
# COMPACT_ATOMS: atom_id res chain seq x y z
N MET A 1 -7.84 0.54 19.64
CA MET A 1 -8.10 -0.84 19.16
C MET A 1 -8.31 -0.81 17.65
N ALA A 2 -7.23 -0.83 16.86
CA ALA A 2 -7.28 -0.84 15.39
C ALA A 2 -7.28 -2.28 14.83
N ALA A 3 -6.72 -3.24 15.56
CA ALA A 3 -6.71 -4.65 15.20
C ALA A 3 -8.12 -5.25 15.11
N THR A 4 -9.07 -4.78 15.92
CA THR A 4 -10.45 -5.27 15.86
C THR A 4 -11.12 -4.90 14.54
N LEU A 5 -10.89 -3.70 14.00
CA LEU A 5 -11.44 -3.30 12.71
C LEU A 5 -10.83 -4.10 11.55
N PHE A 6 -9.50 -4.32 11.54
CA PHE A 6 -8.84 -5.14 10.52
C PHE A 6 -9.39 -6.58 10.50
N GLU A 7 -9.50 -7.20 11.68
CA GLU A 7 -10.04 -8.55 11.84
C GLU A 7 -11.54 -8.63 11.48
N GLN A 8 -12.32 -7.59 11.79
CA GLN A 8 -13.72 -7.52 11.36
C GLN A 8 -13.83 -7.40 9.83
N HIS A 9 -13.01 -6.57 9.18
CA HIS A 9 -13.01 -6.44 7.71
C HIS A 9 -12.61 -7.76 7.03
N TYR A 10 -11.61 -8.47 7.57
CA TYR A 10 -11.18 -9.77 7.06
C TYR A 10 -12.24 -10.86 7.21
N ARG A 11 -12.85 -10.98 8.41
CA ARG A 11 -13.83 -12.04 8.71
C ARG A 11 -15.20 -11.82 8.10
N MET A 12 -15.57 -10.56 7.82
CA MET A 12 -16.92 -10.23 7.38
C MET A 12 -17.06 -10.22 5.85
N ASN A 13 -15.98 -10.59 5.11
CA ASN A 13 -15.95 -10.79 3.66
C ASN A 13 -16.75 -9.72 2.89
N TRP A 14 -16.54 -8.44 3.22
CA TRP A 14 -17.19 -7.29 2.55
C TRP A 14 -16.68 -7.07 1.11
N GLY A 15 -16.26 -8.16 0.45
CA GLY A 15 -15.54 -8.13 -0.80
C GLY A 15 -14.17 -7.52 -0.57
N VAL A 16 -13.15 -8.35 -0.35
CA VAL A 16 -11.83 -7.99 -0.84
C VAL A 16 -12.05 -7.50 -2.27
N PRO A 17 -11.65 -6.28 -2.65
CA PRO A 17 -11.88 -5.81 -4.00
C PRO A 17 -11.29 -6.86 -4.94
N ARG A 18 -12.15 -7.60 -5.64
CA ARG A 18 -11.71 -8.57 -6.62
C ARG A 18 -11.29 -7.77 -7.82
N PHE A 19 -10.07 -7.26 -7.76
CA PHE A 19 -9.44 -6.61 -8.88
C PHE A 19 -9.42 -7.63 -10.03
N SER A 20 -9.81 -7.17 -11.22
CA SER A 20 -9.78 -8.04 -12.38
C SER A 20 -8.33 -8.52 -12.59
N PRO A 21 -8.10 -9.79 -12.98
CA PRO A 21 -6.75 -10.29 -13.24
C PRO A 21 -5.92 -9.39 -14.17
N PRO A 22 -6.48 -8.76 -15.22
CA PRO A 22 -5.76 -7.79 -16.04
C PRO A 22 -5.30 -6.54 -15.27
N LEU A 23 -6.10 -6.04 -14.32
CA LEU A 23 -5.73 -4.88 -13.51
C LEU A 23 -4.58 -5.22 -12.55
N MET A 24 -4.61 -6.41 -11.94
CA MET A 24 -3.50 -6.87 -11.10
C MET A 24 -2.20 -7.01 -11.92
N ALA A 25 -2.28 -7.60 -13.12
CA ALA A 25 -1.13 -7.72 -14.02
C ALA A 25 -0.57 -6.35 -14.41
N ALA A 26 -1.42 -5.41 -14.85
CA ALA A 26 -1.00 -4.06 -15.19
C ALA A 26 -0.36 -3.31 -14.01
N THR A 27 -0.86 -3.55 -12.79
CA THR A 27 -0.29 -2.97 -11.57
C THR A 27 1.10 -3.55 -11.27
N GLN A 28 1.28 -4.86 -11.44
CA GLN A 28 2.57 -5.52 -11.25
C GLN A 28 3.59 -5.07 -12.31
N ASP A 29 3.18 -4.97 -13.57
CA ASP A 29 4.02 -4.48 -14.67
C ASP A 29 4.46 -3.03 -14.42
N TYR A 30 3.54 -2.19 -13.95
CA TYR A 30 3.84 -0.81 -13.59
C TYR A 30 4.85 -0.71 -12.44
N ILE A 31 4.68 -1.51 -11.38
CA ILE A 31 5.62 -1.55 -10.24
C ILE A 31 7.00 -2.08 -10.67
N ALA A 32 7.05 -3.05 -11.58
CA ALA A 32 8.30 -3.60 -12.08
C ALA A 32 9.08 -2.59 -12.94
N GLN A 33 8.36 -1.74 -13.69
CA GLN A 33 8.96 -0.74 -14.58
C GLN A 33 9.25 0.59 -13.88
N THR A 34 8.47 0.94 -12.85
CA THR A 34 8.58 2.23 -12.17
C THR A 34 9.30 2.05 -10.85
N LEU A 35 10.47 2.69 -10.72
CA LEU A 35 11.12 2.83 -9.43
C LEU A 35 10.25 3.72 -8.54
N ILE A 36 9.41 3.10 -7.72
CA ILE A 36 8.66 3.79 -6.68
C ILE A 36 9.64 4.10 -5.55
N PRO A 37 9.99 5.38 -5.31
CA PRO A 37 10.90 5.71 -4.22
C PRO A 37 10.25 5.31 -2.90
N SER A 38 11.05 4.79 -1.98
CA SER A 38 10.56 4.50 -0.64
C SER A 38 10.11 5.78 0.06
N TYR A 39 9.17 5.65 1.01
CA TYR A 39 8.66 6.77 1.80
C TYR A 39 9.78 7.65 2.39
N TYR A 40 10.85 7.02 2.88
CA TYR A 40 12.02 7.70 3.46
C TYR A 40 12.87 8.45 2.44
N GLN A 41 12.82 8.07 1.16
CA GLN A 41 13.48 8.79 0.07
C GLN A 41 12.65 9.99 -0.41
N GLN A 42 11.34 9.98 -0.18
CA GLN A 42 10.43 11.03 -0.67
C GLN A 42 10.28 12.19 0.31
N TYR A 43 10.51 11.94 1.61
CA TYR A 43 10.27 12.94 2.65
C TYR A 43 11.45 13.08 3.59
N PRO A 44 11.85 14.32 3.94
CA PRO A 44 12.85 14.56 4.96
C PRO A 44 12.38 13.97 6.28
N GLN A 45 13.30 13.30 6.97
CA GLN A 45 13.03 12.79 8.30
C GLN A 45 13.07 13.94 9.29
N GLN A 46 12.40 13.78 10.43
CA GLN A 46 12.38 14.82 11.47
C GLN A 46 13.80 15.22 11.93
N THR A 47 14.75 14.28 11.88
CA THR A 47 16.18 14.53 12.12
C THR A 47 16.80 15.51 11.11
N ASP A 48 16.36 15.49 9.86
CA ASP A 48 16.83 16.40 8.81
C ASP A 48 16.22 17.81 8.95
N LEU A 49 15.11 17.93 9.68
CA LEU A 49 14.38 19.18 9.91
C LEU A 49 14.79 19.90 11.21
N THR A 50 15.53 19.23 12.10
CA THR A 50 15.89 19.74 13.43
C THR A 50 17.39 20.05 13.54
N GLY A 51 18.04 20.37 12.42
CA GLY A 51 19.45 20.78 12.35
C GLY A 51 19.78 22.02 13.18
#